data_AF-A0A355SG78-F1
#
_entry.id   AF-A0A355SG78-F1
#
_cell.length_a   1.000
_cell.length_b   1.000
_cell.length_c   1.000
_cell.angle_alpha   90.00
_cell.angle_beta   90.00
_cell.angle_gamma   90.00
#
_symmetry.space_group_name_H-M   'P 1'
#
loop_
_entity.id
_entity.type
_entity.pdbx_description
1 polymer ?
#
loop_
_entity_poly.entity_id
_entity_poly.type
_entity_poly.pdbx_seq_one_letter_code
_entity_poly.pdbx_strand_id
1 'polypeptide(L)'
;MGIKEYLPHDVINKAILSNYSFKVYNILPIKFKDTDKQRAVYKIETDAGPKCLKKVYFNEASLLFVYSVMEWLFNAGINIPTMLPTKHGGRYIKYKN
;
A
#
# COMPACT_ATOMS: atom_id res chain seq x y z
N MET A 1 -25.26 1.45 1.71
CA MET A 1 -24.26 1.24 2.79
C MET A 1 -22.92 1.72 2.26
N GLY A 2 -22.32 2.75 2.87
CA GLY A 2 -21.03 3.30 2.42
C GLY A 2 -19.88 2.31 2.62
N ILE A 3 -18.81 2.44 1.82
CA ILE A 3 -17.59 1.64 2.01
C ILE A 3 -16.97 2.05 3.35
N LYS A 4 -16.85 1.10 4.28
CA LYS A 4 -16.20 1.33 5.58
C LYS A 4 -14.70 1.58 5.37
N GLU A 5 -14.20 2.65 5.96
CA GLU A 5 -12.80 3.06 5.90
C GLU A 5 -12.03 2.50 7.10
N TYR A 6 -10.77 2.07 6.91
CA TYR A 6 -9.94 1.55 8.01
C TYR A 6 -9.26 2.67 8.82
N LEU A 7 -8.56 3.57 8.12
CA LEU A 7 -7.89 4.73 8.70
C LEU A 7 -8.38 6.00 7.99
N PRO A 8 -8.54 7.13 8.69
CA PRO A 8 -8.90 8.40 8.06
C PRO A 8 -7.89 8.83 6.98
N HIS A 9 -8.38 9.43 5.90
CA HIS A 9 -7.56 9.97 4.81
C HIS A 9 -6.40 10.86 5.28
N ASP A 10 -6.61 11.72 6.28
CA ASP A 10 -5.55 12.60 6.81
C ASP A 10 -4.38 11.82 7.42
N VAL A 11 -4.69 10.70 8.08
CA VAL A 11 -3.70 9.81 8.66
C VAL A 11 -2.95 9.08 7.56
N ILE A 12 -3.67 8.55 6.56
CA ILE A 12 -3.07 7.88 5.40
C ILE A 12 -2.12 8.85 4.68
N ASN A 13 -2.55 10.08 4.44
CA ASN A 13 -1.74 11.10 3.78
C ASN A 13 -0.49 11.46 4.58
N LYS A 14 -0.65 11.86 5.86
CA LYS A 14 0.46 12.40 6.65
C LYS A 14 1.47 11.33 7.07
N ALA A 15 1.01 10.13 7.43
CA ALA A 15 1.87 9.09 8.00
C ALA A 15 2.38 8.07 6.95
N ILE A 16 1.66 7.88 5.84
CA ILE A 16 1.99 6.84 4.85
C ILE A 16 2.39 7.48 3.52
N LEU A 17 1.46 8.18 2.85
CA LEU A 17 1.66 8.64 1.47
C LEU A 17 2.68 9.79 1.35
N SER A 18 2.88 10.58 2.40
CA SER A 18 3.91 11.62 2.49
C SER A 18 5.35 11.10 2.27
N ASN A 19 5.57 9.81 2.49
CA ASN A 19 6.86 9.13 2.28
C ASN A 19 7.13 8.79 0.81
N TYR A 20 6.19 9.01 -0.11
CA TYR A 20 6.34 8.70 -1.53
C TYR A 20 6.48 9.96 -2.38
N SER A 21 7.19 9.85 -3.50
CA SER A 21 7.54 10.96 -4.39
C SER A 21 6.44 11.30 -5.41
N PHE A 22 5.18 11.32 -4.99
CA PHE A 22 4.04 11.69 -5.82
C PHE A 22 3.07 12.58 -5.01
N LYS A 23 2.34 13.44 -5.71
CA LYS A 23 1.29 14.28 -5.11
C LYS A 23 -0.02 13.51 -5.10
N VAL A 24 -0.67 13.43 -3.94
CA VAL A 24 -1.97 12.78 -3.78
C VAL A 24 -3.09 13.80 -4.06
N TYR A 25 -4.03 13.43 -4.92
CA TYR A 25 -5.26 14.18 -5.20
C TYR A 25 -6.47 13.61 -4.47
N ASN A 26 -6.55 12.28 -4.39
CA ASN A 26 -7.70 11.61 -3.79
C ASN A 26 -7.31 10.24 -3.23
N ILE A 27 -8.03 9.81 -2.19
CA ILE A 27 -7.94 8.49 -1.59
C ILE A 27 -9.33 7.87 -1.69
N LEU A 28 -9.42 6.70 -2.33
CA LEU A 28 -10.68 6.00 -2.53
C LEU A 28 -10.60 4.63 -1.88
N PRO A 29 -11.39 4.34 -0.82
CA PRO A 29 -11.44 3.01 -0.25
C PRO A 29 -12.07 2.04 -1.25
N ILE A 30 -11.36 0.95 -1.56
CA ILE A 30 -11.82 -0.09 -2.48
C ILE A 30 -12.38 -1.27 -1.71
N LYS A 31 -11.70 -1.65 -0.63
CA LYS A 31 -12.09 -2.80 0.17
C LYS A 31 -11.57 -2.67 1.59
N PHE A 32 -12.43 -2.94 2.55
CA PHE A 32 -12.04 -3.15 3.92
C PHE A 32 -12.61 -4.48 4.42
N LYS A 33 -11.78 -5.28 5.06
CA LYS A 33 -12.20 -6.49 5.75
C LYS A 33 -11.80 -6.37 7.20
N ASP A 34 -12.81 -6.24 8.04
CA ASP A 34 -12.71 -6.03 9.47
C ASP A 34 -12.90 -7.36 10.21
N THR A 35 -11.81 -8.12 10.30
CA THR A 35 -11.72 -9.41 10.97
C THR A 35 -10.38 -9.49 11.70
N ASP A 36 -10.08 -10.56 12.43
CA ASP A 36 -8.76 -10.76 13.08
C ASP A 36 -7.57 -10.61 12.10
N LYS A 37 -7.82 -10.92 10.82
CA LYS A 37 -6.91 -10.70 9.69
C LYS A 37 -7.28 -9.44 8.92
N GLN A 38 -7.28 -8.32 9.63
CA GLN A 38 -7.77 -7.05 9.13
C GLN A 38 -6.93 -6.54 7.95
N ARG A 39 -7.58 -6.17 6.86
CA ARG A 39 -6.91 -5.71 5.63
C ARG A 39 -7.74 -4.67 4.89
N ALA A 40 -7.03 -3.74 4.26
CA ALA A 40 -7.66 -2.67 3.49
C ALA A 40 -6.94 -2.47 2.16
N VAL A 41 -7.68 -2.04 1.15
CA VAL A 41 -7.17 -1.65 -0.17
C VAL A 41 -7.77 -0.29 -0.53
N TYR A 42 -6.90 0.60 -1.00
CA TYR A 42 -7.25 1.94 -1.45
C TYR A 42 -6.68 2.18 -2.85
N LYS A 43 -7.44 2.89 -3.68
CA LYS A 43 -6.95 3.52 -4.90
C LYS A 43 -6.53 4.94 -4.54
N ILE A 44 -5.30 5.30 -4.90
CA ILE A 44 -4.75 6.63 -4.69
C ILE A 44 -4.65 7.31 -6.05
N GLU A 45 -5.29 8.46 -6.21
CA GLU A 45 -5.19 9.26 -7.42
C GLU A 45 -4.04 10.25 -7.23
N THR A 46 -3.08 10.24 -8.16
CA THR A 46 -1.83 11.01 -8.04
C THR A 46 -1.46 11.72 -9.34
N ASP A 47 -0.52 12.65 -9.27
CA ASP A 47 0.13 13.28 -10.42
C ASP A 47 0.92 12.29 -11.30
N ALA A 48 1.32 11.15 -10.75
CA ALA A 48 1.99 10.07 -11.47
C ALA A 48 1.03 8.95 -11.90
N GLY A 49 -0.27 9.23 -12.00
CA GLY A 49 -1.32 8.24 -12.31
C GLY A 49 -1.82 7.46 -11.08
N PRO A 50 -2.77 6.54 -11.24
CA PRO A 50 -3.37 5.83 -10.11
C PRO A 50 -2.39 4.85 -9.46
N LYS A 51 -2.39 4.79 -8.12
CA LYS A 51 -1.59 3.86 -7.31
C LYS A 51 -2.47 3.00 -6.42
N CYS A 52 -1.96 1.86 -5.97
CA CYS A 52 -2.63 0.96 -5.04
C CYS A 52 -1.93 1.01 -3.68
N LEU A 53 -2.68 1.32 -2.62
CA LEU A 53 -2.22 1.20 -1.25
C LEU A 53 -2.93 0.01 -0.59
N LYS A 54 -2.17 -0.87 0.05
CA LYS A 54 -2.69 -2.08 0.69
C LYS A 54 -2.20 -2.19 2.13
N LYS A 55 -3.13 -2.25 3.08
CA LYS A 55 -2.86 -2.67 4.45
C LYS A 55 -2.93 -4.19 4.53
N VAL A 56 -1.87 -4.79 5.04
CA VAL A 56 -1.74 -6.24 5.24
C VAL A 56 -1.83 -6.58 6.73
N TYR A 57 -2.17 -7.83 7.04
CA TYR A 57 -2.30 -8.32 8.41
C TYR A 57 -1.11 -9.17 8.86
N PHE A 58 -0.22 -9.53 7.93
CA PHE A 58 0.92 -10.37 8.22
C PHE A 58 2.13 -9.54 8.66
N ASN A 59 3.04 -10.18 9.38
CA ASN A 59 4.26 -9.56 9.90
C ASN A 59 5.26 -9.21 8.81
N GLU A 60 6.31 -8.49 9.19
CA GLU A 60 7.39 -8.07 8.29
C GLU A 60 8.07 -9.24 7.57
N ALA A 61 8.36 -10.35 8.26
CA ALA A 61 9.01 -11.50 7.64
C ALA A 61 8.15 -12.07 6.49
N SER A 62 6.84 -12.16 6.69
CA SER A 62 5.90 -12.60 5.66
C SER A 62 5.79 -11.58 4.52
N LEU A 63 5.81 -10.27 4.83
CA LEU A 63 5.82 -9.22 3.83
C LEU A 63 7.07 -9.28 2.95
N LEU A 64 8.23 -9.42 3.57
CA LEU A 64 9.51 -9.53 2.87
C LEU A 64 9.57 -10.80 2.03
N PHE A 65 9.04 -11.92 2.51
CA PHE A 65 8.92 -13.13 1.71
C PHE A 65 8.08 -12.89 0.44
N VAL A 66 6.89 -12.30 0.59
CA VAL A 66 6.03 -11.96 -0.56
C VAL A 66 6.74 -10.99 -1.51
N TYR A 67 7.40 -9.96 -0.99
CA TYR A 67 8.17 -9.01 -1.80
C TYR A 67 9.29 -9.71 -2.57
N SER A 68 10.08 -10.57 -1.94
CA SER A 68 11.15 -11.33 -2.60
C SER A 68 10.64 -12.20 -3.73
N VAL A 69 9.50 -12.87 -3.55
CA VAL A 69 8.86 -13.65 -4.61
C VAL A 69 8.39 -12.75 -5.76
N MET A 70 7.79 -11.60 -5.46
CA MET A 70 7.41 -10.63 -6.49
C MET A 70 8.63 -10.13 -7.26
N GLU A 71 9.71 -9.73 -6.61
CA GLU A 71 10.92 -9.28 -7.33
C GLU A 71 11.52 -10.39 -8.19
N TRP A 72 11.53 -11.64 -7.70
CA TRP A 72 12.01 -12.78 -8.49
C TRP A 72 11.17 -12.99 -9.76
N LEU A 73 9.83 -12.98 -9.64
CA LEU A 73 8.92 -13.11 -10.78
C LEU A 73 9.09 -11.95 -11.78
N PHE A 74 9.21 -10.72 -11.28
CA PHE A 74 9.44 -9.54 -12.11
C PHE A 74 10.77 -9.64 -12.88
N ASN A 75 11.85 -10.03 -12.21
CA ASN A 75 13.16 -10.24 -12.84
C ASN A 75 13.17 -11.40 -13.85
N ALA A 76 12.26 -12.37 -13.69
CA ALA A 76 12.03 -13.43 -14.67
C ALA A 76 11.19 -12.98 -15.89
N GLY A 77 10.82 -11.70 -15.98
CA GLY A 77 10.06 -11.14 -17.09
C GLY A 77 8.54 -11.33 -16.98
N ILE A 78 8.05 -11.78 -15.82
CA ILE A 78 6.60 -11.95 -15.60
C ILE A 78 5.99 -10.59 -15.30
N ASN A 79 4.94 -10.24 -16.05
CA ASN A 79 4.25 -8.97 -15.89
C ASN A 79 3.39 -8.94 -14.61
N ILE A 80 3.95 -8.36 -13.54
CA ILE A 80 3.30 -8.18 -12.25
C ILE A 80 3.54 -6.75 -11.73
N PRO A 81 2.66 -6.25 -10.84
CA PRO A 81 2.93 -4.99 -10.16
C PRO A 81 4.13 -5.11 -9.22
N THR A 82 4.96 -4.07 -9.16
CA THR A 82 6.10 -3.96 -8.22
C THR A 82 5.77 -3.02 -7.06
N MET A 83 6.50 -3.16 -5.95
CA MET A 83 6.36 -2.26 -4.81
C MET A 83 7.11 -0.95 -5.07
N LEU A 84 6.39 0.16 -4.97
CA LEU A 84 6.96 1.49 -5.21
C LEU A 84 7.96 1.86 -4.11
N PRO A 85 9.11 2.46 -4.47
CA PRO A 85 10.04 2.94 -3.48
C PRO A 85 9.48 4.17 -2.76
N THR A 86 9.77 4.27 -1.47
CA THR A 86 9.64 5.52 -0.71
C THR A 86 10.77 6.48 -1.09
N LYS A 87 10.67 7.75 -0.66
CA LYS A 87 11.73 8.76 -0.81
C LYS A 87 13.07 8.34 -0.20
N HIS A 88 13.07 7.35 0.70
CA HIS A 88 14.26 6.82 1.38
C HIS A 88 14.67 5.43 0.86
N GLY A 89 14.06 4.95 -0.24
CA GLY A 89 14.39 3.65 -0.86
C GLY A 89 13.73 2.43 -0.23
N GLY A 90 12.88 2.60 0.80
CA GLY A 90 12.08 1.52 1.38
C GLY A 90 10.93 1.09 0.46
N ARG A 91 10.31 -0.08 0.71
CA ARG A 91 9.21 -0.63 -0.12
C ARG A 91 7.84 -0.60 0.54
N TYR A 92 7.80 -0.31 1.84
CA TYR A 92 6.60 -0.30 2.65
C TYR A 92 6.79 0.63 3.85
N ILE A 93 5.68 0.95 4.53
CA ILE A 93 5.66 1.76 5.75
C ILE A 93 5.09 0.90 6.88
N LYS A 94 5.80 0.82 8.00
CA LYS A 94 5.24 0.32 9.27
C LYS A 94 4.48 1.47 9.92
N TYR A 95 3.18 1.31 10.11
CA TYR A 95 2.34 2.35 10.71
C TYR A 95 1.59 1.76 11.89
N LYS A 96 1.98 2.20 13.10
CA LYS A 96 1.53 1.74 14.42
C LYS A 96 1.68 0.21 14.60
N ASN A 97 2.30 -0.19 15.72
CA ASN A 97 2.45 -1.60 16.07
C ASN A 97 1.11 -2.21 16.47
#